data_AF-A0A1F5WPX0-F1
#
_entry.id   AF-A0A1F5WPX0-F1
#
_cell.length_a   1.000
_cell.length_b   1.000
_cell.length_c   1.000
_cell.angle_alpha   90.00
_cell.angle_beta   90.00
_cell.angle_gamma   90.00
#
_symmetry.space_group_name_H-M   'P 1'
#
loop_
_entity.id
_entity.type
_entity.pdbx_description
1 polymer ?
#
loop_
_entity_poly.entity_id
_entity_poly.type
_entity_poly.pdbx_seq_one_letter_code
_entity_poly.pdbx_strand_id
1 'polypeptide(L)'
;MALTKQDLKEALKEVAKKEDLKSLATKEELKGLATKEDLKELARQKEVNVEFVAIGKKLEGLTEAVNKKPDREEFPQLLDRVLEYTALRLEHEHIKKIIREKLGVEI
;
A
#
# COMPACT_ATOMS: atom_id res chain seq x y z
N MET A 1 -75.66 12.46 -12.81
CA MET A 1 -75.46 11.41 -11.78
C MET A 1 -75.04 12.12 -10.50
N ALA A 2 -75.79 11.97 -9.42
CA ALA A 2 -75.43 12.54 -8.11
C ALA A 2 -74.71 11.46 -7.29
N LEU A 3 -73.59 11.80 -6.66
CA LEU A 3 -72.94 10.89 -5.70
C LEU A 3 -73.89 10.60 -4.54
N THR A 4 -74.04 9.33 -4.21
CA THR A 4 -74.83 8.88 -3.07
C THR A 4 -73.97 8.85 -1.79
N LYS A 5 -74.62 8.85 -0.62
CA LYS A 5 -73.93 8.67 0.67
C LYS A 5 -73.16 7.34 0.76
N GLN A 6 -73.56 6.33 -0.02
CA GLN A 6 -72.88 5.04 -0.05
C GLN A 6 -71.57 5.13 -0.83
N ASP A 7 -71.56 5.83 -1.96
CA ASP A 7 -70.35 6.11 -2.75
C ASP A 7 -69.30 6.87 -1.91
N LEU A 8 -69.76 7.82 -1.09
CA LEU A 8 -68.90 8.56 -0.16
C LEU A 8 -68.30 7.67 0.96
N LYS A 9 -69.07 6.68 1.42
CA LYS A 9 -68.64 5.73 2.47
C LYS A 9 -67.59 4.76 1.95
N GLU A 10 -67.73 4.29 0.70
CA GLU A 10 -66.74 3.43 0.08
C GLU A 10 -65.45 4.20 -0.21
N ALA A 11 -65.54 5.43 -0.72
CA ALA A 11 -64.38 6.29 -0.92
C ALA A 11 -63.60 6.58 0.38
N LEU A 12 -64.30 6.70 1.52
CA LEU A 12 -63.65 6.94 2.82
C LEU A 12 -62.89 5.72 3.36
N LYS A 13 -63.22 4.51 2.92
CA LYS A 13 -62.51 3.28 3.33
C LYS A 13 -61.12 3.17 2.68
N GLU A 14 -60.94 3.75 1.50
CA GLU A 14 -59.67 3.79 0.76
C GLU A 14 -58.70 4.87 1.30
N VAL A 15 -59.18 5.77 2.16
CA VAL A 15 -58.34 6.83 2.76
C VAL A 15 -57.64 6.28 3.99
N ALA A 16 -56.31 6.36 4.00
CA ALA A 16 -55.50 5.99 5.16
C ALA A 16 -55.88 6.81 6.40
N LYS A 17 -56.07 6.13 7.53
CA LYS A 17 -56.35 6.74 8.84
C LYS A 17 -55.05 7.13 9.53
N LYS A 18 -55.17 7.99 10.55
CA LYS A 18 -54.01 8.41 11.37
C LYS A 18 -53.26 7.24 12.01
N GLU A 19 -53.97 6.16 12.35
CA GLU A 19 -53.37 4.97 12.95
C GLU A 19 -52.50 4.20 11.94
N ASP A 20 -52.88 4.18 10.67
CA ASP A 20 -52.12 3.51 9.59
C ASP A 20 -50.75 4.18 9.35
N LEU A 21 -50.61 5.46 9.72
CA LEU A 21 -49.36 6.21 9.57
C LEU A 21 -48.42 6.08 10.77
N LYS A 22 -48.90 5.63 11.94
CA LYS A 22 -48.08 5.54 13.17
C LYS A 22 -46.96 4.51 13.08
N SER A 23 -47.09 3.51 12.20
CA SER A 23 -46.07 2.48 11.98
C SER A 23 -45.00 2.90 10.97
N LEU A 24 -45.15 4.05 10.31
CA LEU A 24 -44.17 4.54 9.34
C LEU A 24 -43.09 5.37 10.04
N ALA A 25 -41.83 5.13 9.68
CA ALA A 25 -40.74 6.00 10.09
C ALA A 25 -40.94 7.41 9.49
N THR A 26 -40.78 8.42 10.33
CA THR A 26 -40.77 9.82 9.94
C THR A 26 -39.46 10.20 9.27
N LYS A 27 -39.49 11.27 8.47
CA LYS A 27 -38.27 11.79 7.81
C LYS A 27 -37.20 12.23 8.82
N GLU A 28 -37.62 12.74 9.98
CA GLU A 28 -36.69 13.12 11.05
C GLU A 28 -36.01 11.89 11.66
N GLU A 29 -36.73 10.79 11.89
CA GLU A 29 -36.14 9.54 12.40
C GLU A 29 -35.11 8.91 11.46
N LEU A 30 -35.18 9.22 10.16
CA LEU A 30 -34.21 8.75 9.17
C LEU A 30 -32.98 9.68 9.05
N LYS A 31 -33.02 10.89 9.61
CA LYS A 31 -31.84 11.78 9.62
C LYS A 31 -30.79 11.22 10.57
N GLY A 32 -29.59 10.98 10.04
CA GLY A 32 -28.46 10.42 10.79
C GLY A 32 -28.18 8.95 10.51
N LEU A 33 -29.00 8.28 9.70
CA LEU A 33 -28.64 6.96 9.16
C LEU A 33 -27.52 7.12 8.13
N ALA A 34 -26.49 6.28 8.24
CA ALA A 34 -25.41 6.22 7.26
C ALA A 34 -25.95 5.82 5.88
N THR A 35 -25.49 6.52 4.86
CA THR A 35 -25.85 6.31 3.46
C THR A 35 -24.86 5.35 2.79
N LYS A 36 -25.20 4.92 1.57
CA LYS A 36 -24.29 4.12 0.75
C LYS A 36 -23.00 4.87 0.40
N GLU A 37 -23.06 6.18 0.28
CA GLU A 37 -21.87 7.01 -0.01
C GLU A 37 -20.94 7.08 1.20
N ASP A 38 -21.47 7.17 2.42
CA ASP A 38 -20.66 7.14 3.65
C ASP A 38 -19.84 5.84 3.76
N LEU A 39 -20.44 4.70 3.36
CA LEU A 39 -19.75 3.41 3.33
C LEU A 39 -18.64 3.34 2.28
N LYS A 40 -18.84 3.97 1.10
CA LYS A 40 -17.81 4.05 0.05
C LYS A 40 -16.62 4.89 0.52
N GLU A 41 -16.88 6.01 1.18
CA GLU A 41 -15.82 6.87 1.73
C GLU A 41 -15.01 6.14 2.81
N LEU A 42 -15.67 5.40 3.71
CA LEU A 42 -14.98 4.54 4.68
C LEU A 42 -14.11 3.46 4.02
N ALA A 43 -14.60 2.84 2.94
CA ALA A 43 -13.83 1.84 2.19
C ALA A 43 -12.58 2.46 1.55
N ARG A 44 -12.72 3.63 0.90
CA ARG A 44 -11.62 4.38 0.31
C ARG A 44 -10.57 4.79 1.35
N GLN A 45 -10.99 5.28 2.52
CA GLN A 45 -10.08 5.62 3.61
C GLN A 45 -9.30 4.39 4.12
N LYS A 46 -9.97 3.23 4.24
CA LYS A 46 -9.29 1.98 4.59
C LYS A 46 -8.26 1.56 3.54
N GLU A 47 -8.58 1.69 2.26
CA GLU A 47 -7.66 1.38 1.17
C GLU A 47 -6.39 2.23 1.23
N VAL A 48 -6.53 3.55 1.39
CA VAL A 48 -5.40 4.48 1.57
C VAL A 48 -4.55 4.10 2.79
N ASN A 49 -5.17 3.71 3.91
CA ASN A 49 -4.43 3.28 5.10
C ASN A 49 -3.61 2.01 4.85
N VAL A 50 -4.13 1.04 4.09
CA VAL A 50 -3.39 -0.18 3.74
C VAL A 50 -2.18 0.15 2.88
N GLU A 51 -2.32 1.04 1.90
CA GLU A 51 -1.19 1.50 1.08
C GLU A 51 -0.12 2.23 1.90
N PHE A 52 -0.54 3.08 2.84
CA PHE A 52 0.39 3.81 3.71
C PHE A 52 1.24 2.85 4.56
N VAL A 53 0.63 1.80 5.11
CA VAL A 53 1.36 0.75 5.87
C VAL A 53 2.39 0.04 4.97
N ALA A 54 2.02 -0.29 3.73
CA ALA A 54 2.93 -0.94 2.79
C ALA A 54 4.11 -0.03 2.41
N ILE A 55 3.85 1.28 2.23
CA ILE A 55 4.90 2.29 1.98
C ILE A 55 5.83 2.40 3.20
N GLY A 56 5.29 2.44 4.42
CA GLY A 56 6.09 2.46 5.65
C GLY A 56 7.10 1.31 5.71
N LYS A 57 6.65 0.07 5.45
CA LYS A 57 7.55 -1.10 5.40
C LYS A 57 8.63 -1.00 4.32
N LYS A 58 8.29 -0.45 3.15
CA LYS A 58 9.29 -0.23 2.08
C LYS A 58 10.32 0.82 2.49
N LEU A 59 9.90 1.88 3.18
CA LEU A 59 10.80 2.93 3.70
C LEU A 59 11.74 2.39 4.78
N GLU A 60 11.26 1.52 5.67
CA GLU A 60 12.10 0.81 6.65
C GLU A 60 13.19 -0.01 5.94
N GLY A 61 12.82 -0.82 4.94
CA GLY A 61 13.79 -1.59 4.17
C GLY A 61 14.80 -0.74 3.40
N LEU A 62 14.37 0.40 2.86
CA LEU A 62 15.28 1.37 2.22
C LEU A 62 16.26 1.99 3.24
N THR A 63 15.76 2.32 4.43
CA THR A 63 16.58 2.88 5.51
C THR A 63 17.68 1.89 5.91
N GLU A 64 17.34 0.62 6.10
CA GLU A 64 18.32 -0.43 6.35
C GLU A 64 19.35 -0.59 5.22
N ALA A 65 18.90 -0.57 3.97
CA ALA A 65 19.78 -0.70 2.80
C ALA A 65 20.75 0.49 2.67
N VAL A 66 20.30 1.70 3.02
CA VAL A 66 21.16 2.89 3.05
C VAL A 66 22.20 2.78 4.15
N ASN A 67 21.79 2.34 5.35
CA ASN A 67 22.70 2.20 6.49
C ASN A 67 23.77 1.11 6.31
N LYS A 68 23.56 0.14 5.40
CA LYS A 68 24.55 -0.89 5.06
C LYS A 68 25.54 -0.47 3.97
N LYS A 69 25.38 0.70 3.35
CA LYS A 69 26.30 1.16 2.31
C LYS A 69 27.59 1.68 2.95
N PRO A 70 28.76 1.46 2.31
CA PRO A 70 30.00 2.04 2.77
C PRO A 70 29.87 3.55 2.89
N ASP A 71 30.31 4.09 4.01
CA ASP A 71 30.33 5.53 4.21
C ASP A 71 31.51 6.19 3.46
N ARG A 72 31.67 7.50 3.68
CA ARG A 72 32.71 8.30 3.00
C ARG A 72 34.14 7.90 3.38
N GLU A 73 34.33 7.29 4.54
CA GLU A 73 35.65 6.86 5.02
C GLU A 73 35.92 5.41 4.63
N GLU A 74 34.89 4.56 4.63
CA GLU A 74 35.00 3.14 4.25
C GLU A 74 35.18 2.93 2.74
N PHE A 75 34.52 3.75 1.91
CA PHE A 75 34.58 3.57 0.45
C PHE A 75 35.99 3.70 -0.13
N PRO A 76 36.81 4.73 0.23
CA PRO A 76 38.20 4.80 -0.19
C PRO A 76 39.04 3.59 0.24
N GLN A 77 38.85 3.08 1.46
CA GLN A 77 39.60 1.91 1.95
C GLN A 77 39.32 0.66 1.10
N LEU A 78 38.09 0.51 0.60
CA LEU A 78 37.74 -0.56 -0.33
C LEU A 78 38.45 -0.39 -1.69
N LEU A 79 38.58 0.84 -2.19
CA LEU A 79 39.30 1.12 -3.43
C LEU A 79 40.79 0.79 -3.28
N ASP A 80 41.40 1.20 -2.18
CA ASP A 80 42.82 0.92 -1.91
C ASP A 80 43.07 -0.58 -1.87
N ARG A 81 42.22 -1.34 -1.16
CA ARG A 81 42.31 -2.81 -1.11
C ARG A 81 42.18 -3.46 -2.49
N VAL A 82 41.30 -2.95 -3.35
CA VAL A 82 41.13 -3.45 -4.72
C VAL A 82 42.39 -3.17 -5.55
N LEU A 83 42.95 -1.97 -5.45
CA LEU A 83 44.17 -1.60 -6.15
C LEU A 83 45.36 -2.47 -5.70
N GLU A 84 45.54 -2.67 -4.40
CA GLU A 84 46.57 -3.55 -3.84
C GLU A 84 46.45 -4.98 -4.35
N TYR A 85 45.24 -5.56 -4.33
CA TYR A 85 45.00 -6.89 -4.87
C TYR A 85 45.34 -6.99 -6.36
N THR A 86 45.01 -5.97 -7.16
CA THR A 86 45.34 -5.97 -8.59
C THR A 86 46.84 -5.90 -8.85
N ALA A 87 47.57 -5.09 -8.07
CA ALA A 87 49.03 -5.02 -8.15
C ALA A 87 49.67 -6.37 -7.79
N LEU A 88 49.25 -6.97 -6.67
CA LEU A 88 49.75 -8.28 -6.25
C LEU A 88 49.45 -9.37 -7.29
N ARG A 89 48.27 -9.34 -7.91
CA ARG A 89 47.90 -10.28 -8.97
C ARG A 89 48.83 -10.14 -10.18
N LEU A 90 49.16 -8.92 -10.59
CA LEU A 90 50.09 -8.68 -11.71
C LEU A 90 51.49 -9.21 -11.39
N GLU A 91 51.98 -8.98 -10.16
CA GLU A 91 53.27 -9.53 -9.72
C GLU A 91 53.26 -11.06 -9.71
N HIS A 92 52.19 -11.67 -9.22
CA HIS A 92 52.03 -13.13 -9.21
C HIS A 92 52.06 -13.71 -10.64
N GLU A 93 51.33 -13.10 -11.59
CA GLU A 93 51.38 -13.51 -13.00
C GLU A 93 52.79 -13.36 -13.60
N HIS A 94 53.50 -12.28 -13.23
CA HIS A 94 54.87 -12.07 -13.68
C HIS A 94 55.82 -13.15 -13.16
N ILE A 95 55.72 -13.50 -11.88
CA ILE A 95 56.53 -14.57 -11.25
C ILE A 95 56.21 -15.92 -11.89
N LYS A 96 54.93 -16.22 -12.11
CA LYS A 96 54.48 -17.46 -12.77
C LYS A 96 55.08 -17.60 -14.16
N LYS A 97 55.13 -16.51 -14.93
CA LYS A 97 55.81 -16.46 -16.24
C LYS A 97 57.31 -16.73 -16.12
N ILE A 98 58.01 -16.08 -15.19
CA ILE A 98 59.45 -16.30 -14.96
C ILE A 98 59.74 -17.76 -14.62
N ILE A 99 58.95 -18.38 -13.75
CA ILE A 99 59.15 -19.78 -13.34
C ILE A 99 58.95 -20.73 -14.52
N ARG A 100 57.89 -20.52 -15.32
CA ARG A 100 57.65 -21.28 -16.54
C ARG A 100 58.83 -21.19 -17.50
N GLU A 101 59.35 -19.99 -17.73
CA GLU A 101 60.43 -19.73 -18.69
C GLU A 101 61.81 -20.23 -18.20
N LYS A 102 62.12 -20.07 -16.90
CA LYS A 102 63.46 -20.39 -16.37
C LYS A 102 63.60 -21.79 -15.81
N LEU A 103 62.54 -22.33 -15.22
CA LEU A 103 62.57 -23.61 -14.52
C LEU A 103 61.84 -24.72 -15.29
N GLY A 104 61.08 -24.39 -16.33
CA GLY A 104 60.33 -25.37 -17.14
C GLY A 104 59.18 -26.04 -16.38
N VAL A 105 58.79 -25.48 -15.22
CA VAL A 105 57.71 -25.99 -14.36
C VAL A 105 56.48 -25.10 -14.54
N GLU A 106 55.31 -25.70 -14.72
CA GLU A 106 54.02 -24.99 -14.63
C GLU A 106 53.53 -24.98 -13.18
N ILE A 107 53.22 -23.78 -12.69
CA ILE A 107 52.55 -23.49 -11.42
C ILE A 107 51.46 -22.49 -11.73
#